data_AF-A0AA41YAR9-F1
#
_entry.id   AF-A0AA41YAR9-F1
#
_cell.length_a   1.000
_cell.length_b   1.000
_cell.length_c   1.000
_cell.angle_alpha   90.00
_cell.angle_beta   90.00
_cell.angle_gamma   90.00
#
_symmetry.space_group_name_H-M   'P 1'
#
loop_
_entity.id
_entity.type
_entity.pdbx_description
1 polymer ?
#
loop_
_entity_poly.entity_id
_entity_poly.type
_entity_poly.pdbx_seq_one_letter_code
_entity_poly.pdbx_strand_id
1 'polypeptide(L)'
;MDFIQTTYLARMRNNEHYQFMSDVANAINKATPAALQLDSVYPVFTAALARLNATLLIDQGSATTEQITAMDVTRDRTWSALNERMKSSLLSPIEAETESAKAVKRVLDLYGNVRNLSYNEESAAITNLVEDLEKPQNAAHCSTLGISGWVAALKQQNLDFQALIDSRNIELANKDSADVKKVREEIDPVYQNIVKRINAQVTLEIGTAVTETFIRELNQRIKYYNDTLAARAGRASTAQADTPAEPVTE
;
A
#
# COMPACT_ATOMS: atom_id res chain seq x y z
N MET A 1 17.97 37.77 -17.71
CA MET A 1 17.51 36.45 -17.22
C MET A 1 16.29 36.69 -16.35
N ASP A 2 15.21 35.94 -16.56
CA ASP A 2 14.00 36.07 -15.73
C ASP A 2 14.23 35.48 -14.33
N PHE A 3 13.36 35.81 -13.39
CA PHE A 3 13.29 35.12 -12.10
C PHE A 3 12.41 33.86 -12.21
N ILE A 4 12.67 32.87 -11.35
CA ILE A 4 11.74 31.74 -11.16
C ILE A 4 10.43 32.27 -10.58
N GLN A 5 9.32 31.91 -11.22
CA GLN A 5 7.96 32.30 -10.85
C GLN A 5 7.47 31.59 -9.58
N THR A 6 6.44 32.15 -8.95
CA THR A 6 5.82 31.56 -7.76
C THR A 6 4.85 30.43 -8.13
N THR A 7 4.79 29.40 -7.28
CA THR A 7 3.82 28.29 -7.37
C THR A 7 3.13 28.08 -6.04
N TYR A 8 1.87 27.63 -6.05
CA TYR A 8 1.05 27.44 -4.85
C TYR A 8 1.13 26.00 -4.33
N LEU A 9 2.29 25.61 -3.78
CA LEU A 9 2.55 24.23 -3.33
C LEU A 9 1.48 23.67 -2.39
N ALA A 10 1.01 24.47 -1.42
CA ALA A 10 -0.01 24.06 -0.45
C ALA A 10 -1.37 23.69 -1.10
N ARG A 11 -1.67 24.21 -2.30
CA ARG A 11 -2.93 23.94 -3.01
C ARG A 11 -2.87 22.69 -3.89
N MET A 12 -1.68 22.13 -4.10
CA MET A 12 -1.49 20.90 -4.85
C MET A 12 -2.00 19.71 -4.02
N ARG A 13 -2.72 18.78 -4.68
CA ARG A 13 -2.99 17.46 -4.10
C ARG A 13 -1.68 16.70 -3.95
N ASN A 14 -1.65 15.71 -3.06
CA ASN A 14 -0.43 14.98 -2.71
C ASN A 14 0.34 14.43 -3.93
N ASN A 15 -0.35 13.76 -4.87
CA ASN A 15 0.30 13.24 -6.08
C ASN A 15 0.75 14.34 -7.06
N GLU A 16 0.01 15.47 -7.13
CA GLU A 16 0.42 16.61 -7.97
C GLU A 16 1.65 17.30 -7.40
N HIS A 17 1.72 17.42 -6.07
CA HIS A 17 2.87 17.96 -5.35
C HIS A 17 4.11 17.10 -5.57
N TYR A 18 3.98 15.78 -5.41
CA TYR A 18 5.06 14.84 -5.69
C TYR A 18 5.53 14.88 -7.15
N GLN A 19 4.60 14.93 -8.11
CA GLN A 19 4.95 15.04 -9.52
C GLN A 19 5.69 16.36 -9.80
N PHE A 20 5.23 17.48 -9.22
CA PHE A 20 5.93 18.76 -9.35
C PHE A 20 7.36 18.71 -8.80
N MET A 21 7.55 18.16 -7.60
CA MET A 21 8.89 18.03 -7.00
C MET A 21 9.79 17.08 -7.80
N SER A 22 9.23 16.02 -8.39
CA SER A 22 9.94 15.12 -9.31
C SER A 22 10.35 15.82 -10.59
N ASP A 23 9.48 16.66 -11.16
CA ASP A 23 9.80 17.46 -12.34
C ASP A 23 10.94 18.45 -12.06
N VAL A 24 10.98 19.05 -10.85
CA VAL A 24 12.09 19.90 -10.40
C VAL A 24 13.39 19.10 -10.31
N ALA A 25 13.38 17.91 -9.69
CA ALA A 25 14.55 17.04 -9.62
C ALA A 25 15.08 16.69 -11.02
N ASN A 26 14.18 16.33 -11.94
CA ASN A 26 14.52 16.01 -13.33
C ASN A 26 15.15 17.21 -14.06
N ALA A 27 14.62 18.42 -13.86
CA ALA A 27 15.19 19.63 -14.43
C ALA A 27 16.59 19.94 -13.87
N ILE A 28 16.81 19.76 -12.57
CA ILE A 28 18.12 19.94 -11.92
C ILE A 28 19.11 18.89 -12.42
N ASN A 29 18.72 17.62 -12.53
CA ASN A 29 19.58 16.56 -13.07
C ASN A 29 19.99 16.83 -14.51
N LYS A 30 19.06 17.29 -15.35
CA LYS A 30 19.34 17.66 -16.75
C LYS A 30 20.37 18.78 -16.85
N ALA A 31 20.27 19.79 -15.99
CA ALA A 31 21.25 20.88 -15.91
C ALA A 31 22.53 20.51 -15.15
N THR A 32 22.50 19.42 -14.37
CA THR A 32 23.42 19.03 -13.29
C THR A 32 23.38 19.97 -12.06
N PRO A 33 23.44 19.42 -10.83
CA PRO A 33 23.52 20.24 -9.61
C PRO A 33 24.71 21.18 -9.60
N ALA A 34 25.87 20.73 -10.09
CA ALA A 34 27.10 21.49 -10.13
C ALA A 34 26.99 22.75 -11.01
N ALA A 35 26.43 22.62 -12.22
CA ALA A 35 26.27 23.78 -13.11
C ALA A 35 25.28 24.82 -12.57
N LEU A 36 24.35 24.40 -11.70
CA LEU A 36 23.41 25.28 -11.01
C LEU A 36 23.92 25.76 -9.63
N GLN A 37 25.12 25.32 -9.20
CA GLN A 37 25.68 25.61 -7.87
C GLN A 37 24.79 25.11 -6.71
N LEU A 38 24.20 23.93 -6.89
CA LEU A 38 23.26 23.30 -5.95
C LEU A 38 23.84 22.07 -5.24
N ASP A 39 25.13 21.77 -5.35
CA ASP A 39 25.76 20.54 -4.84
C ASP A 39 25.48 20.26 -3.35
N SER A 40 25.36 21.32 -2.54
CA SER A 40 25.08 21.20 -1.10
C SER A 40 23.59 21.03 -0.77
N VAL A 41 22.69 21.50 -1.62
CA VAL A 41 21.23 21.51 -1.34
C VAL A 41 20.52 20.37 -2.03
N TYR A 42 21.00 19.97 -3.21
CA TYR A 42 20.34 18.96 -4.03
C TYR A 42 20.22 17.58 -3.36
N PRO A 43 21.24 17.06 -2.63
CA PRO A 43 21.10 15.80 -1.89
C PRO A 43 20.02 15.85 -0.80
N VAL A 44 19.83 17.02 -0.16
CA VAL A 44 18.78 17.22 0.85
C VAL A 44 17.40 17.17 0.18
N PHE A 45 17.28 17.77 -1.00
CA PHE A 45 16.04 17.75 -1.79
C PHE A 45 15.68 16.34 -2.24
N THR A 46 16.62 15.58 -2.80
CA THR A 46 16.35 14.22 -3.29
C THR A 46 16.06 13.24 -2.15
N ALA A 47 16.70 13.39 -0.99
CA ALA A 47 16.37 12.61 0.20
C ALA A 47 14.93 12.88 0.68
N ALA A 48 14.51 14.15 0.74
CA ALA A 48 13.15 14.52 1.10
C ALA A 48 12.12 14.06 0.06
N LEU A 49 12.46 14.11 -1.24
CA LEU A 49 11.61 13.59 -2.32
C LEU A 49 11.44 12.07 -2.25
N ALA A 50 12.49 11.33 -1.90
CA ALA A 50 12.42 9.89 -1.69
C ALA A 50 11.51 9.54 -0.50
N ARG A 51 11.61 10.29 0.61
CA ARG A 51 10.67 10.17 1.74
C ARG A 51 9.23 10.43 1.29
N LEU A 52 8.99 11.51 0.55
CA LEU A 52 7.67 11.84 0.03
C LEU A 52 7.09 10.71 -0.83
N ASN A 53 7.89 10.12 -1.73
CA ASN A 53 7.45 8.99 -2.55
C ASN A 53 7.06 7.79 -1.68
N ALA A 54 7.92 7.43 -0.72
CA ALA A 54 7.67 6.31 0.20
C ALA A 54 6.36 6.51 0.97
N THR A 55 6.07 7.73 1.43
CA THR A 55 4.82 8.05 2.12
C THR A 55 3.60 8.06 1.18
N LEU A 56 3.77 8.26 -0.14
CA LEU A 56 2.66 8.28 -1.11
C LEU A 56 2.33 6.92 -1.73
N LEU A 57 3.23 5.94 -1.68
CA LEU A 57 3.06 4.59 -2.24
C LEU A 57 1.99 3.71 -1.51
N ILE A 58 1.05 4.35 -0.81
CA ILE A 58 -0.10 3.74 -0.13
C ILE A 58 -1.18 3.30 -1.16
N ASP A 59 -0.80 2.47 -2.13
CA ASP A 59 -1.72 1.64 -2.91
C ASP A 59 -1.50 0.14 -2.65
N GLN A 60 -0.65 -0.21 -1.68
CA GLN A 60 -0.52 -1.58 -1.18
C GLN A 60 -1.81 -2.11 -0.52
N GLY A 61 -2.78 -1.25 -0.22
CA GLY A 61 -4.09 -1.68 0.29
C GLY A 61 -4.84 -2.61 -0.68
N SER A 62 -4.67 -2.44 -2.01
CA SER A 62 -5.26 -3.36 -2.99
C SER A 62 -4.48 -4.67 -3.06
N ALA A 63 -3.14 -4.58 -3.20
CA ALA A 63 -2.28 -5.75 -3.33
C ALA A 63 -2.29 -6.66 -2.08
N THR A 64 -2.22 -6.09 -0.88
CA THR A 64 -2.27 -6.85 0.38
C THR A 64 -3.66 -7.44 0.61
N THR A 65 -4.73 -6.73 0.24
CA THR A 65 -6.10 -7.29 0.30
C THR A 65 -6.25 -8.47 -0.66
N GLU A 66 -5.78 -8.35 -1.90
CA GLU A 66 -5.81 -9.44 -2.88
C GLU A 66 -5.03 -10.67 -2.39
N GLN A 67 -3.85 -10.46 -1.79
CA GLN A 67 -3.06 -11.54 -1.20
C GLN A 67 -3.79 -12.22 -0.04
N ILE A 68 -4.39 -11.44 0.88
CA ILE A 68 -5.18 -11.98 2.00
C ILE A 68 -6.33 -12.82 1.46
N THR A 69 -7.10 -12.33 0.50
CA THR A 69 -8.21 -13.08 -0.12
C THR A 69 -7.72 -14.36 -0.81
N ALA A 70 -6.59 -14.31 -1.53
CA ALA A 70 -6.04 -15.50 -2.19
C ALA A 70 -5.58 -16.58 -1.20
N MET A 71 -4.95 -16.18 -0.09
CA MET A 71 -4.51 -17.10 0.96
C MET A 71 -5.70 -17.69 1.71
N ASP A 72 -6.72 -16.88 1.98
CA ASP A 72 -7.99 -17.32 2.57
C ASP A 72 -8.66 -18.41 1.72
N VAL A 73 -8.83 -18.14 0.42
CA VAL A 73 -9.36 -19.11 -0.56
C VAL A 73 -8.52 -20.40 -0.58
N THR A 74 -7.22 -20.30 -0.36
CA THR A 74 -6.32 -21.47 -0.33
C THR A 74 -6.56 -22.32 0.93
N ARG A 75 -6.72 -21.71 2.11
CA ARG A 75 -7.08 -22.41 3.35
C ARG A 75 -8.44 -23.09 3.23
N ASP A 76 -9.42 -22.37 2.71
CA ASP A 76 -10.78 -22.85 2.43
C ASP A 76 -10.77 -24.08 1.52
N ARG A 77 -9.98 -24.04 0.44
CA ARG A 77 -9.86 -25.16 -0.49
C ARG A 77 -9.23 -26.38 0.17
N THR A 78 -8.17 -26.20 0.96
CA THR A 78 -7.50 -27.31 1.65
C THR A 78 -8.42 -27.94 2.70
N TRP A 79 -9.12 -27.14 3.50
CA TRP A 79 -10.10 -27.64 4.47
C TRP A 79 -11.25 -28.37 3.76
N SER A 80 -11.75 -27.82 2.65
CA SER A 80 -12.80 -28.46 1.85
C SER A 80 -12.33 -29.80 1.28
N ALA A 81 -11.12 -29.85 0.74
CA ALA A 81 -10.53 -31.08 0.22
C ALA A 81 -10.41 -32.15 1.31
N LEU A 82 -9.91 -31.80 2.51
CA LEU A 82 -9.86 -32.72 3.66
C LEU A 82 -11.25 -33.28 3.99
N ASN A 83 -12.26 -32.42 4.10
CA ASN A 83 -13.62 -32.84 4.42
C ASN A 83 -14.22 -33.75 3.34
N GLU A 84 -14.07 -33.41 2.06
CA GLU A 84 -14.54 -34.24 0.94
C GLU A 84 -13.79 -35.57 0.84
N ARG A 85 -12.48 -35.58 1.11
CA ARG A 85 -11.68 -36.82 1.19
C ARG A 85 -12.20 -37.73 2.30
N MET A 86 -12.57 -37.19 3.46
CA MET A 86 -13.17 -37.99 4.53
C MET A 86 -14.54 -38.55 4.12
N LYS A 87 -15.40 -37.76 3.49
CA LYS A 87 -16.69 -38.25 2.98
C LYS A 87 -16.50 -39.39 1.97
N SER A 88 -15.52 -39.26 1.07
CA SER A 88 -15.19 -40.31 0.11
C SER A 88 -14.64 -41.56 0.80
N SER A 89 -13.74 -41.42 1.77
CA SER A 89 -13.12 -42.54 2.48
C SER A 89 -14.10 -43.31 3.37
N LEU A 90 -15.23 -42.70 3.78
CA LEU A 90 -16.33 -43.41 4.46
C LEU A 90 -17.04 -44.44 3.58
N LEU A 91 -16.90 -44.33 2.26
CA LEU A 91 -17.46 -45.26 1.27
C LEU A 91 -16.41 -46.29 0.78
N SER A 92 -15.23 -46.32 1.40
CA SER A 92 -14.15 -47.20 0.99
C SER A 92 -14.55 -48.68 1.19
N PRO A 93 -14.21 -49.57 0.24
CA PRO A 93 -14.33 -51.01 0.45
C PRO A 93 -13.30 -51.54 1.47
N ILE A 94 -12.34 -50.72 1.92
CA ILE A 94 -11.31 -51.08 2.89
C ILE A 94 -11.75 -50.64 4.29
N GLU A 95 -12.00 -51.60 5.18
CA GLU A 95 -12.51 -51.34 6.53
C GLU A 95 -11.61 -50.39 7.35
N ALA A 96 -10.28 -50.56 7.26
CA ALA A 96 -9.33 -49.71 7.96
C ALA A 96 -9.38 -48.23 7.52
N GLU A 97 -9.69 -47.97 6.25
CA GLU A 97 -9.89 -46.60 5.74
C GLU A 97 -11.21 -46.03 6.25
N THR A 98 -12.28 -46.83 6.26
CA THR A 98 -13.60 -46.41 6.77
C THR A 98 -13.55 -46.06 8.25
N GLU A 99 -12.91 -46.88 9.09
CA GLU A 99 -12.75 -46.57 10.53
C GLU A 99 -11.87 -45.34 10.78
N SER A 100 -10.77 -45.20 10.03
CA SER A 100 -9.91 -44.02 10.12
C SER A 100 -10.65 -42.75 9.67
N ALA A 101 -11.47 -42.85 8.62
CA ALA A 101 -12.30 -41.75 8.14
C ALA A 101 -13.36 -41.33 9.17
N LYS A 102 -14.01 -42.28 9.86
CA LYS A 102 -14.95 -41.97 10.95
C LYS A 102 -14.26 -41.18 12.08
N ALA A 103 -13.05 -41.58 12.46
CA ALA A 103 -12.28 -40.91 13.51
C ALA A 103 -11.92 -39.46 13.10
N VAL A 104 -11.31 -39.28 11.92
CA VAL A 104 -10.89 -37.96 11.44
C VAL A 104 -12.09 -37.06 11.14
N LYS A 105 -13.16 -37.60 10.55
CA LYS A 105 -14.39 -36.85 10.26
C LYS A 105 -15.05 -36.33 11.53
N ARG A 106 -15.04 -37.11 12.62
CA ARG A 106 -15.55 -36.66 13.92
C ARG A 106 -14.78 -35.45 14.44
N VAL A 107 -13.46 -35.41 14.26
CA VAL A 107 -12.64 -34.25 14.63
C VAL A 107 -13.03 -33.03 13.78
N LEU A 108 -13.10 -33.18 12.45
CA LEU A 108 -13.56 -32.10 11.55
C LEU A 108 -14.94 -31.56 11.94
N ASP A 109 -15.88 -32.43 12.28
CA ASP A 109 -17.25 -32.05 12.65
C ASP A 109 -17.34 -31.28 13.98
N LEU A 110 -16.39 -31.49 14.90
CA LEU A 110 -16.33 -30.73 16.16
C LEU A 110 -16.07 -29.24 15.91
N TYR A 111 -15.29 -28.92 14.88
CA TYR A 111 -14.98 -27.54 14.49
C TYR A 111 -16.01 -26.94 13.51
N GLY A 112 -16.87 -27.78 12.93
CA GLY A 112 -17.86 -27.36 11.95
C GLY A 112 -17.23 -26.82 10.66
N ASN A 113 -17.99 -26.04 9.90
CA ASN A 113 -17.49 -25.43 8.67
C ASN A 113 -16.74 -24.13 8.97
N VAL A 114 -15.42 -24.24 9.16
CA VAL A 114 -14.55 -23.10 9.53
C VAL A 114 -14.53 -21.97 8.49
N ARG A 115 -14.80 -22.28 7.22
CA ARG A 115 -14.80 -21.33 6.10
C ARG A 115 -15.87 -20.24 6.18
N ASN A 116 -16.89 -20.46 7.01
CA ASN A 116 -17.97 -19.49 7.20
C ASN A 116 -17.67 -18.51 8.35
N LEU A 117 -16.52 -18.67 9.03
CA LEU A 117 -16.12 -17.87 10.17
C LEU A 117 -15.42 -16.58 9.73
N SER A 118 -15.27 -15.63 10.65
CA SER A 118 -14.37 -14.50 10.44
C SER A 118 -12.91 -14.97 10.37
N TYR A 119 -12.02 -14.21 9.72
CA TYR A 119 -10.60 -14.59 9.59
C TYR A 119 -9.92 -14.96 10.90
N ASN A 120 -10.24 -14.27 12.00
CA ASN A 120 -9.64 -14.55 13.31
C ASN A 120 -10.18 -15.86 13.90
N GLU A 121 -11.50 -16.07 13.81
CA GLU A 121 -12.15 -17.29 14.30
C GLU A 121 -11.74 -18.52 13.47
N GLU A 122 -11.70 -18.39 12.16
CA GLU A 122 -11.21 -19.43 11.25
C GLU A 122 -9.76 -19.78 11.57
N SER A 123 -8.89 -18.77 11.74
CA SER A 123 -7.48 -19.00 12.04
C SER A 123 -7.30 -19.77 13.35
N ALA A 124 -8.06 -19.40 14.40
CA ALA A 124 -8.05 -20.11 15.68
C ALA A 124 -8.62 -21.53 15.56
N ALA A 125 -9.72 -21.70 14.82
CA ALA A 125 -10.35 -23.00 14.59
C ALA A 125 -9.42 -23.94 13.80
N ILE A 126 -8.75 -23.44 12.76
CA ILE A 126 -7.78 -24.23 11.97
C ILE A 126 -6.57 -24.61 12.82
N THR A 127 -6.03 -23.70 13.65
CA THR A 127 -4.92 -24.02 14.57
C THR A 127 -5.31 -25.20 15.48
N ASN A 128 -6.43 -25.09 16.18
CA ASN A 128 -6.89 -26.12 17.09
C ASN A 128 -7.23 -27.44 16.36
N LEU A 129 -7.86 -27.37 15.19
CA LEU A 129 -8.15 -28.53 14.34
C LEU A 129 -6.88 -29.27 13.95
N VAL A 130 -5.85 -28.54 13.47
CA VAL A 130 -4.57 -29.13 13.09
C VAL A 130 -3.90 -29.76 14.31
N GLU A 131 -3.86 -29.08 15.44
CA GLU A 131 -3.30 -29.63 16.69
C GLU A 131 -4.01 -30.93 17.09
N ASP A 132 -5.34 -30.98 17.00
CA ASP A 132 -6.10 -32.19 17.27
C ASP A 132 -5.80 -33.31 16.28
N LEU A 133 -5.65 -33.02 14.99
CA LEU A 133 -5.32 -34.01 13.97
C LEU A 133 -3.89 -34.55 14.12
N GLU A 134 -2.96 -33.73 14.62
CA GLU A 134 -1.57 -34.10 14.90
C GLU A 134 -1.41 -34.91 16.20
N LYS A 135 -2.43 -34.95 17.08
CA LYS A 135 -2.37 -35.81 18.28
C LYS A 135 -2.15 -37.27 17.89
N PRO A 136 -1.37 -38.05 18.66
CA PRO A 136 -0.96 -39.40 18.28
C PRO A 136 -2.11 -40.33 17.86
N GLN A 137 -3.25 -40.25 18.55
CA GLN A 137 -4.44 -41.03 18.23
C GLN A 137 -5.05 -40.72 16.84
N ASN A 138 -4.96 -39.47 16.39
CA ASN A 138 -5.53 -39.02 15.11
C ASN A 138 -4.49 -39.06 13.99
N ALA A 139 -3.21 -38.85 14.30
CA ALA A 139 -2.12 -38.90 13.34
C ALA A 139 -1.98 -40.28 12.68
N ALA A 140 -2.21 -41.37 13.45
CA ALA A 140 -2.24 -42.72 12.90
C ALA A 140 -3.33 -42.89 11.83
N HIS A 141 -4.54 -42.37 12.09
CA HIS A 141 -5.64 -42.38 11.12
C HIS A 141 -5.34 -41.51 9.90
N CYS A 142 -4.73 -40.34 10.10
CA CYS A 142 -4.30 -39.47 9.00
C CYS A 142 -3.27 -40.16 8.09
N SER A 143 -2.35 -40.95 8.67
CA SER A 143 -1.39 -41.76 7.93
C SER A 143 -2.08 -42.86 7.11
N THR A 144 -2.99 -43.63 7.73
CA THR A 144 -3.79 -44.65 7.04
C THR A 144 -4.55 -44.10 5.84
N LEU A 145 -5.06 -42.87 5.95
CA LEU A 145 -5.83 -42.19 4.90
C LEU A 145 -4.96 -41.47 3.85
N GLY A 146 -3.65 -41.39 4.08
CA GLY A 146 -2.70 -40.68 3.22
C GLY A 146 -2.86 -39.15 3.22
N ILE A 147 -3.41 -38.57 4.29
CA ILE A 147 -3.74 -37.12 4.36
C ILE A 147 -2.76 -36.30 5.21
N SER A 148 -1.71 -36.91 5.78
CA SER A 148 -0.75 -36.21 6.64
C SER A 148 -0.13 -34.97 5.96
N GLY A 149 0.15 -35.06 4.65
CA GLY A 149 0.64 -33.92 3.86
C GLY A 149 -0.39 -32.78 3.72
N TRP A 150 -1.69 -33.09 3.73
CA TRP A 150 -2.74 -32.08 3.64
C TRP A 150 -2.94 -31.37 4.97
N VAL A 151 -2.81 -32.08 6.10
CA VAL A 151 -2.82 -31.48 7.44
C VAL A 151 -1.63 -30.52 7.60
N ALA A 152 -0.43 -30.95 7.19
CA ALA A 152 0.75 -30.09 7.20
C ALA A 152 0.60 -28.87 6.27
N ALA A 153 0.01 -29.04 5.09
CA ALA A 153 -0.28 -27.93 4.19
C ALA A 153 -1.26 -26.92 4.79
N LEU A 154 -2.35 -27.39 5.40
CA LEU A 154 -3.33 -26.52 6.08
C LEU A 154 -2.69 -25.74 7.22
N LYS A 155 -1.82 -26.40 8.01
CA LYS A 155 -1.03 -25.77 9.08
C LYS A 155 -0.20 -24.61 8.54
N GLN A 156 0.60 -24.88 7.50
CA GLN A 156 1.49 -23.88 6.93
C GLN A 156 0.69 -22.70 6.34
N GLN A 157 -0.37 -22.98 5.59
CA GLN A 157 -1.25 -21.96 5.02
C GLN A 157 -1.87 -21.06 6.10
N ASN A 158 -2.24 -21.63 7.26
CA ASN A 158 -2.79 -20.86 8.37
C ASN A 158 -1.73 -19.97 9.04
N LEU A 159 -0.52 -20.49 9.23
CA LEU A 159 0.61 -19.71 9.76
C LEU A 159 0.99 -18.56 8.83
N ASP A 160 1.08 -18.82 7.53
CA ASP A 160 1.40 -17.80 6.53
C ASP A 160 0.31 -16.71 6.51
N PHE A 161 -0.96 -17.10 6.63
CA PHE A 161 -2.09 -16.16 6.68
C PHE A 161 -2.00 -15.26 7.92
N GLN A 162 -1.76 -15.83 9.09
CA GLN A 162 -1.59 -15.07 10.35
C GLN A 162 -0.43 -14.08 10.24
N ALA A 163 0.72 -14.52 9.70
CA ALA A 163 1.88 -13.66 9.49
C ALA A 163 1.58 -12.47 8.55
N LEU A 164 0.79 -12.69 7.49
CA LEU A 164 0.38 -11.61 6.59
C LEU A 164 -0.55 -10.60 7.28
N ILE A 165 -1.51 -11.08 8.06
CA ILE A 165 -2.40 -10.20 8.85
C ILE A 165 -1.60 -9.38 9.86
N ASP A 166 -0.62 -9.98 10.53
CA ASP A 166 0.25 -9.28 11.48
C ASP A 166 1.14 -8.26 10.78
N SER A 167 1.73 -8.59 9.63
CA SER A 167 2.50 -7.63 8.81
C SER A 167 1.64 -6.44 8.44
N ARG A 168 0.41 -6.68 7.95
CA ARG A 168 -0.55 -5.61 7.62
C ARG A 168 -0.88 -4.77 8.86
N ASN A 169 -1.09 -5.38 10.01
CA ASN A 169 -1.43 -4.65 11.23
C ASN A 169 -0.25 -3.80 11.72
N ILE A 170 1.00 -4.29 11.62
CA ILE A 170 2.21 -3.52 11.90
C ILE A 170 2.35 -2.34 10.93
N GLU A 171 2.16 -2.58 9.63
CA GLU A 171 2.16 -1.53 8.62
C GLU A 171 1.09 -0.46 8.91
N LEU A 172 -0.13 -0.88 9.27
CA LEU A 172 -1.21 0.03 9.65
C LEU A 172 -0.95 0.74 10.98
N ALA A 173 -0.31 0.11 11.95
CA ALA A 173 0.06 0.74 13.22
C ALA A 173 1.14 1.80 13.02
N ASN A 174 2.02 1.61 12.03
CA ASN A 174 3.01 2.60 11.60
C ASN A 174 2.44 3.63 10.60
N LYS A 175 1.13 3.60 10.32
CA LYS A 175 0.47 4.43 9.30
C LYS A 175 -0.01 5.75 9.88
N ASP A 176 0.87 6.74 9.90
CA ASP A 176 0.47 8.12 10.20
C ASP A 176 -0.07 8.82 8.94
N SER A 177 -1.38 9.05 8.87
CA SER A 177 -1.96 10.01 7.91
C SER A 177 -1.44 11.45 8.12
N ALA A 178 -0.82 11.72 9.27
CA ALA A 178 -0.09 12.94 9.58
C ALA A 178 1.28 13.06 8.87
N ASP A 179 1.77 11.99 8.23
CA ASP A 179 3.14 11.92 7.72
C ASP A 179 3.33 12.66 6.39
N VAL A 180 2.39 12.54 5.43
CA VAL A 180 2.54 13.25 4.13
C VAL A 180 2.59 14.76 4.31
N LYS A 181 1.79 15.32 5.24
CA LYS A 181 1.82 16.75 5.53
C LYS A 181 3.17 17.17 6.13
N LYS A 182 3.69 16.42 7.11
CA LYS A 182 5.01 16.66 7.71
C LYS A 182 6.13 16.57 6.68
N VAL A 183 6.12 15.54 5.84
CA VAL A 183 7.12 15.36 4.77
C VAL A 183 7.02 16.48 3.71
N ARG A 184 5.81 16.99 3.43
CA ARG A 184 5.63 18.21 2.61
C ARG A 184 6.21 19.45 3.28
N GLU A 185 6.01 19.60 4.59
CA GLU A 185 6.61 20.68 5.40
C GLU A 185 8.15 20.58 5.46
N GLU A 186 8.74 19.40 5.23
CA GLU A 186 10.19 19.21 5.11
C GLU A 186 10.73 19.58 3.71
N ILE A 187 10.08 19.12 2.63
CA ILE A 187 10.59 19.32 1.26
C ILE A 187 10.29 20.72 0.70
N ASP A 188 9.17 21.34 1.07
CA ASP A 188 8.77 22.66 0.57
C ASP A 188 9.83 23.73 0.86
N PRO A 189 10.37 23.86 2.10
CA PRO A 189 11.46 24.80 2.39
C PRO A 189 12.73 24.53 1.58
N VAL A 190 13.04 23.27 1.26
CA VAL A 190 14.22 22.90 0.48
C VAL A 190 14.05 23.35 -0.98
N TYR A 191 12.88 23.13 -1.57
CA TYR A 191 12.52 23.70 -2.88
C TYR A 191 12.64 25.23 -2.88
N GLN A 192 12.09 25.89 -1.85
CA GLN A 192 12.18 27.36 -1.74
C GLN A 192 13.63 27.85 -1.62
N ASN A 193 14.50 27.10 -0.95
CA ASN A 193 15.94 27.41 -0.87
C ASN A 193 16.62 27.29 -2.24
N ILE A 194 16.28 26.26 -3.03
CA ILE A 194 16.76 26.12 -4.42
C ILE A 194 16.35 27.34 -5.25
N VAL A 195 15.06 27.71 -5.21
CA VAL A 195 14.53 28.87 -5.93
C VAL A 195 15.26 30.15 -5.53
N LYS A 196 15.46 30.38 -4.22
CA LYS A 196 16.19 31.55 -3.71
C LYS A 196 17.63 31.62 -4.22
N ARG A 197 18.34 30.49 -4.24
CA ARG A 197 19.74 30.43 -4.72
C ARG A 197 19.84 30.73 -6.22
N ILE A 198 18.95 30.17 -7.03
CA ILE A 198 18.92 30.44 -8.47
C ILE A 198 18.55 31.90 -8.74
N ASN A 199 17.52 32.42 -8.06
CA ASN A 199 17.13 33.83 -8.20
C ASN A 199 18.24 34.77 -7.70
N ALA A 200 19.03 34.40 -6.69
CA ALA A 200 20.19 35.17 -6.27
C ALA A 200 21.28 35.24 -7.36
N GLN A 201 21.48 34.18 -8.15
CA GLN A 201 22.39 34.24 -9.31
C GLN A 201 21.94 35.25 -10.36
N VAL A 202 20.62 35.40 -10.55
CA VAL A 202 20.04 36.42 -11.43
C VAL A 202 20.30 37.83 -10.88
N THR A 203 20.00 38.06 -9.60
CA THR A 203 20.20 39.36 -8.95
C THR A 203 21.66 39.81 -8.93
N LEU A 204 22.59 38.87 -8.74
CA LEU A 204 24.02 39.14 -8.70
C LEU A 204 24.67 39.15 -10.09
N GLU A 205 23.90 38.95 -11.16
CA GLU A 205 24.37 38.90 -12.55
C GLU A 205 25.45 37.83 -12.81
N ILE A 206 25.45 36.75 -12.01
CA ILE A 206 26.38 35.61 -12.13
C ILE A 206 25.74 34.37 -12.76
N GLY A 207 24.48 34.46 -13.17
CA GLY A 207 23.77 33.36 -13.82
C GLY A 207 24.38 32.98 -15.17
N THR A 208 24.45 31.69 -15.47
CA THR A 208 25.00 31.16 -16.73
C THR A 208 23.90 30.90 -17.77
N ALA A 209 24.26 30.61 -19.03
CA ALA A 209 23.29 30.16 -20.04
C ALA A 209 22.54 28.86 -19.62
N VAL A 210 23.19 28.01 -18.80
CA VAL A 210 22.56 26.83 -18.20
C VAL A 210 21.51 27.26 -17.18
N THR A 211 21.84 28.22 -16.30
CA THR A 211 20.90 28.82 -15.34
C THR A 211 19.70 29.44 -16.07
N GLU A 212 19.91 30.20 -17.14
CA GLU A 212 18.84 30.81 -17.93
C GLU A 212 17.90 29.77 -18.54
N THR A 213 18.47 28.73 -19.13
CA THR A 213 17.68 27.63 -19.72
C THR A 213 16.88 26.89 -18.66
N PHE A 214 17.49 26.62 -17.50
CA PHE A 214 16.81 26.00 -16.36
C PHE A 214 15.62 26.85 -15.89
N ILE A 215 15.81 28.16 -15.71
CA ILE A 215 14.74 29.06 -15.26
C ILE A 215 13.58 29.07 -16.27
N ARG A 216 13.88 29.19 -17.57
CA ARG A 216 12.85 29.18 -18.61
C ARG A 216 12.04 27.88 -18.61
N GLU A 217 12.72 26.74 -18.54
CA GLU A 217 12.05 25.43 -18.52
C GLU A 217 11.23 25.22 -17.23
N LEU A 218 11.76 25.61 -16.07
CA LEU A 218 11.05 25.50 -14.80
C LEU A 218 9.82 26.44 -14.76
N ASN A 219 9.94 27.67 -15.26
CA ASN A 219 8.83 28.62 -15.34
C ASN A 219 7.69 28.08 -16.22
N GLN A 220 8.01 27.43 -17.34
CA GLN A 220 6.98 26.80 -18.17
C GLN A 220 6.23 25.69 -17.42
N ARG A 221 6.93 24.90 -16.60
CA ARG A 221 6.30 23.88 -15.73
C ARG A 221 5.45 24.53 -14.64
N ILE A 222 5.98 25.55 -13.96
CA ILE A 222 5.23 26.29 -12.93
C ILE A 222 3.94 26.85 -13.50
N LYS A 223 3.98 27.44 -14.70
CA LYS A 223 2.80 27.91 -15.41
C LYS A 223 1.76 26.81 -15.60
N TYR A 224 2.16 25.63 -16.07
CA TYR A 224 1.25 24.49 -16.25
C TYR A 224 0.54 24.08 -14.94
N TYR A 225 1.27 23.99 -13.82
CA TYR A 225 0.66 23.65 -12.53
C TYR A 225 -0.24 24.77 -12.01
N ASN A 226 0.15 26.04 -12.14
CA ASN A 226 -0.66 27.17 -11.73
C ASN A 226 -1.97 27.26 -12.54
N ASP A 227 -1.91 27.05 -13.86
CA ASP A 227 -3.10 27.00 -14.73
C ASP A 227 -4.06 25.87 -14.30
N THR A 228 -3.51 24.70 -13.96
CA THR A 228 -4.28 23.56 -13.44
C THR A 228 -4.98 23.89 -12.11
N LEU A 229 -4.28 24.55 -11.19
CA LEU A 229 -4.84 24.98 -9.90
C LEU A 229 -5.91 26.07 -10.08
N ALA A 230 -5.69 27.03 -10.98
CA ALA A 230 -6.65 28.08 -11.29
C ALA A 230 -7.94 27.52 -11.90
N ALA A 231 -7.83 26.61 -12.87
CA ALA A 231 -8.98 25.93 -13.47
C ALA A 231 -9.76 25.09 -12.45
N ARG A 232 -9.10 24.54 -11.43
CA ARG A 232 -9.77 23.85 -10.32
C ARG A 232 -10.51 24.81 -9.41
N ALA A 233 -9.90 25.94 -9.04
CA ALA A 233 -10.54 26.96 -8.21
C ALA A 233 -11.80 27.53 -8.89
N GLY A 234 -11.73 27.82 -10.19
CA GLY A 234 -12.88 28.31 -10.97
C GLY A 234 -14.06 27.33 -11.03
N ARG A 235 -13.78 26.03 -11.17
CA ARG A 235 -14.81 24.97 -11.14
C ARG A 235 -15.46 24.80 -9.76
N ALA A 236 -14.68 24.99 -8.69
CA ALA A 236 -15.22 24.95 -7.33
C ALA A 236 -16.16 26.13 -7.06
N SER A 237 -15.83 27.33 -7.55
CA SER A 237 -16.70 28.51 -7.41
C SER A 237 -18.02 28.40 -8.18
N THR A 238 -18.02 27.80 -9.37
CA THR A 238 -19.26 27.58 -10.14
C THR A 238 -20.15 26.52 -9.49
N ALA A 239 -19.56 25.44 -8.96
CA ALA A 239 -20.33 24.40 -8.26
C ALA A 239 -20.97 24.89 -6.96
N GLN A 240 -20.36 25.86 -6.28
CA GLN A 240 -20.89 26.44 -5.05
C GLN A 240 -22.03 27.44 -5.32
N ALA A 241 -22.00 28.12 -6.48
CA ALA A 241 -23.06 29.03 -6.93
C ALA A 241 -24.34 28.30 -7.41
N ASP A 242 -24.23 27.05 -7.86
CA ASP A 242 -25.36 26.21 -8.30
C ASP A 242 -26.02 25.39 -7.17
N THR A 243 -25.60 25.59 -5.90
CA THR A 243 -26.28 24.96 -4.76
C THR A 243 -27.61 25.68 -4.49
N PRO A 244 -28.80 25.03 -4.60
CA PRO A 244 -30.06 25.70 -4.35
C PRO A 244 -30.13 26.21 -2.91
N ALA A 245 -30.54 27.46 -2.71
CA ALA A 245 -30.76 28.02 -1.38
C ALA A 245 -31.78 27.16 -0.63
N GLU A 246 -31.46 26.79 0.61
CA GLU A 246 -32.36 26.03 1.49
C GLU A 246 -33.72 26.75 1.60
N PRO A 247 -34.83 25.99 1.59
CA PRO A 247 -36.15 26.59 1.65
C PRO A 247 -36.33 27.27 3.01
N VAL A 248 -36.69 28.56 2.98
CA VAL A 248 -37.07 29.32 4.17
C VAL A 248 -38.35 28.69 4.70
N THR A 249 -38.27 28.00 5.83
CA THR A 249 -39.44 27.56 6.58
C THR A 249 -39.95 28.74 7.40
N GLU A 250 -41.16 29.23 7.07
CA GLU A 250 -41.96 30.15 7.88
C GLU A 250 -42.34 29.55 9.25
#